data_AF-A0A382K1N5-F1
#
_entry.id   AF-A0A382K1N5-F1
#
_cell.length_a   1.000
_cell.length_b   1.000
_cell.length_c   1.000
_cell.angle_alpha   90.00
_cell.angle_beta   90.00
_cell.angle_gamma   90.00
#
_symmetry.space_group_name_H-M   'P 1'
#
loop_
_entity.id
_entity.type
_entity.pdbx_description
1 polymer ?
#
loop_
_entity_poly.entity_id
_entity_poly.type
_entity_poly.pdbx_seq_one_letter_code
_entity_poly.pdbx_strand_id
1 'polypeptide(L)'
;WGADPRDANGAAALKRLGAELGVEIFAVGSGTRLGYGDARREQAMATLKNQIRAAAAVGAQVVTFPAIDSQPVPEGRAVEAGGLHFAQAVGPLIEQVQELAEFAAGYNVRLALLNHCFFVGASWHQEWVVKLADRPEVGTCLDPGNYLYYECEDPVSATRRLAGTVCNVRLGDWVLRGNREVVEAFRSEGRLEIWAPAVFGEGVVDHGACLQVLRESGYEGYLTMISVGGDFHRSLEGVRALVEAASGV
;
A
#
# COMPACT_ATOMS: atom_id res chain seq x y z
N TRP A 1 19.81 -6.98 -5.43
CA TRP A 1 19.76 -6.03 -4.30
C TRP A 1 20.28 -6.72 -3.04
N GLY A 2 21.59 -6.93 -2.96
CA GLY A 2 22.29 -7.32 -1.73
C GLY A 2 23.05 -6.08 -1.28
N ALA A 3 22.82 -5.63 -0.04
CA ALA A 3 23.44 -4.41 0.46
C ALA A 3 24.97 -4.62 0.58
N ASP A 4 25.73 -3.97 -0.30
CA ASP A 4 27.18 -3.84 -0.25
C ASP A 4 27.54 -2.70 0.74
N PRO A 5 28.73 -2.69 1.37
CA PRO A 5 29.28 -1.51 2.05
C PRO A 5 29.13 -0.17 1.27
N ARG A 6 29.14 -0.21 -0.06
CA ARG A 6 28.87 0.92 -0.96
C ARG A 6 27.42 1.42 -0.87
N ASP A 7 26.46 0.55 -0.57
CA ASP A 7 25.03 0.89 -0.39
C ASP A 7 24.78 1.56 0.96
N ALA A 8 25.53 1.22 2.01
CA ALA A 8 25.49 1.92 3.30
C ALA A 8 26.01 3.36 3.17
N ASN A 9 27.05 3.56 2.37
CA ASN A 9 27.54 4.90 2.01
C ASN A 9 26.51 5.68 1.19
N GLY A 10 25.78 5.01 0.30
CA GLY A 10 24.67 5.58 -0.47
C GLY A 10 23.52 6.04 0.42
N ALA A 11 23.06 5.18 1.35
CA ALA A 11 21.99 5.53 2.28
C ALA A 11 22.37 6.69 3.20
N ALA A 12 23.59 6.68 3.75
CA ALA A 12 24.11 7.77 4.56
C ALA A 12 24.26 9.08 3.76
N ALA A 13 24.68 9.00 2.49
CA ALA A 13 24.73 10.16 1.61
C ALA A 13 23.33 10.72 1.32
N LEU A 14 22.35 9.85 1.06
CA LEU A 14 20.97 10.26 0.81
C LEU A 14 20.35 10.92 2.04
N LYS A 15 20.59 10.37 3.24
CA LYS A 15 20.15 10.97 4.50
C LYS A 15 20.75 12.36 4.74
N ARG A 16 22.05 12.52 4.47
CA ARG A 16 22.71 13.83 4.57
C ARG A 16 22.14 14.84 3.58
N LEU A 17 21.97 14.43 2.32
CA LEU A 17 21.37 15.28 1.29
C LEU A 17 19.94 15.70 1.66
N GLY A 18 19.14 14.77 2.20
CA GLY A 18 17.81 15.10 2.73
C GLY A 18 17.86 16.16 3.82
N ALA A 19 18.77 16.03 4.79
CA ALA A 19 18.96 17.03 5.85
C ALA A 19 19.41 18.39 5.30
N GLU A 20 20.32 18.42 4.33
CA GLU A 20 20.79 19.65 3.66
C GLU A 20 19.66 20.37 2.90
N LEU A 21 18.73 19.60 2.31
CA LEU A 21 17.58 20.12 1.57
C LEU A 21 16.34 20.35 2.44
N GLY A 22 16.37 19.98 3.72
CA GLY A 22 15.19 20.02 4.60
C GLY A 22 14.09 19.02 4.22
N VAL A 23 14.45 17.90 3.57
CA VAL A 23 13.53 16.85 3.14
C VAL A 23 13.78 15.56 3.93
N GLU A 24 12.75 15.09 4.64
CA GLU A 24 12.76 13.82 5.34
C GLU A 24 12.30 12.68 4.42
N ILE A 25 12.96 11.52 4.53
CA ILE A 25 12.50 10.27 3.92
C ILE A 25 11.76 9.48 5.00
N PHE A 26 10.43 9.53 4.99
CA PHE A 26 9.61 8.88 6.01
C PHE A 26 9.33 7.40 5.74
N ALA A 27 9.14 7.03 4.47
CA ALA A 27 8.74 5.67 4.10
C ALA A 27 9.46 5.17 2.83
N VAL A 28 9.64 3.86 2.75
CA VAL A 28 10.13 3.16 1.56
C VAL A 28 9.04 2.23 1.04
N GLY A 29 8.56 2.48 -0.18
CA GLY A 29 7.58 1.62 -0.83
C GLY A 29 8.23 0.44 -1.55
N SER A 30 7.74 -0.78 -1.29
CA SER A 30 8.22 -1.99 -1.94
C SER A 30 7.21 -2.55 -2.94
N GLY A 31 7.68 -2.96 -4.12
CA GLY A 31 6.92 -3.82 -5.03
C GLY A 31 7.07 -5.31 -4.74
N THR A 32 7.88 -5.68 -3.74
CA THR A 32 8.05 -7.07 -3.30
C THR A 32 6.83 -7.50 -2.50
N ARG A 33 6.33 -8.71 -2.81
CA ARG A 33 5.07 -9.24 -2.29
C ARG A 33 5.30 -10.30 -1.23
N LEU A 34 4.40 -10.37 -0.25
CA LEU A 34 4.33 -11.47 0.71
C LEU A 34 3.10 -12.36 0.48
N GLY A 35 3.14 -13.57 1.03
CA GLY A 35 2.05 -14.55 0.94
C GLY A 35 2.34 -15.73 0.02
N TYR A 36 3.57 -15.87 -0.48
CA TYR A 36 3.98 -17.04 -1.26
C TYR A 36 4.06 -18.28 -0.37
N GLY A 37 3.38 -19.36 -0.78
CA GLY A 37 3.48 -20.68 -0.16
C GLY A 37 4.57 -21.58 -0.78
N ASP A 38 5.44 -21.02 -1.62
CA ASP A 38 6.47 -21.75 -2.37
C ASP A 38 7.84 -21.07 -2.27
N ALA A 39 8.82 -21.56 -3.05
CA ALA A 39 10.21 -21.07 -3.03
C ALA A 39 10.37 -19.56 -3.29
N ARG A 40 9.39 -18.88 -3.91
CA ARG A 40 9.43 -17.42 -4.09
C ARG A 40 9.46 -16.66 -2.77
N ARG A 41 8.95 -17.27 -1.69
CA ARG A 41 9.02 -16.77 -0.32
C ARG A 41 10.44 -16.36 0.07
N GLU A 42 11.44 -17.19 -0.22
CA GLU A 42 12.82 -16.95 0.22
C GLU A 42 13.38 -15.65 -0.37
N GLN A 43 13.22 -15.45 -1.68
CA GLN A 43 13.68 -14.26 -2.37
C GLN A 43 12.90 -13.02 -1.91
N ALA A 44 11.58 -13.13 -1.72
CA ALA A 44 10.75 -12.02 -1.25
C ALA A 44 11.18 -11.55 0.15
N MET A 45 11.34 -12.49 1.08
CA MET A 45 11.80 -12.21 2.45
C MET A 45 13.20 -11.60 2.47
N ALA A 46 14.14 -12.13 1.68
CA ALA A 46 15.48 -11.59 1.58
C ALA A 46 15.48 -10.13 1.05
N THR A 47 14.68 -9.84 0.03
CA THR A 47 14.55 -8.49 -0.53
C THR A 47 13.95 -7.52 0.48
N LEU A 48 12.86 -7.89 1.16
CA LEU A 48 12.22 -7.02 2.15
C LEU A 48 13.12 -6.77 3.37
N LYS A 49 13.85 -7.77 3.86
CA LYS A 49 14.86 -7.59 4.93
C LYS A 49 15.95 -6.60 4.51
N ASN A 50 16.38 -6.63 3.25
CA ASN A 50 17.33 -5.64 2.74
C ASN A 50 16.72 -4.24 2.63
N GLN A 51 15.46 -4.13 2.21
CA GLN A 51 14.74 -2.85 2.16
C GLN A 51 14.51 -2.26 3.54
N ILE A 52 14.26 -3.07 4.57
CA ILE A 52 14.18 -2.63 5.97
C ILE A 52 15.51 -2.04 6.44
N ARG A 53 16.63 -2.73 6.16
CA ARG A 53 17.97 -2.19 6.46
C ARG A 53 18.22 -0.85 5.76
N ALA A 54 17.84 -0.75 4.49
CA ALA A 54 17.99 0.48 3.72
C ALA A 54 17.10 1.60 4.28
N ALA A 55 15.84 1.31 4.60
CA ALA A 55 14.89 2.24 5.22
C ALA A 55 15.47 2.81 6.52
N ALA A 56 15.94 1.94 7.42
CA ALA A 56 16.59 2.36 8.67
C ALA A 56 17.83 3.23 8.43
N ALA A 57 18.66 2.88 7.45
CA ALA A 57 19.87 3.62 7.12
C ALA A 57 19.58 5.03 6.58
N VAL A 58 18.51 5.22 5.79
CA VAL A 58 18.09 6.54 5.29
C VAL A 58 17.27 7.33 6.31
N GLY A 59 16.87 6.71 7.42
CA GLY A 59 16.04 7.32 8.46
C GLY A 59 14.53 7.18 8.27
N ALA A 60 14.10 6.33 7.33
CA ALA A 60 12.69 6.02 7.16
C ALA A 60 12.16 5.16 8.30
N GLN A 61 10.91 5.39 8.66
CA GLN A 61 10.21 4.75 9.78
C GLN A 61 9.26 3.63 9.31
N VAL A 62 8.91 3.61 8.02
CA VAL A 62 7.91 2.67 7.47
C VAL A 62 8.41 2.02 6.19
N VAL A 63 8.21 0.70 6.06
CA VAL A 63 8.29 -0.02 4.78
C VAL A 63 6.89 -0.48 4.39
N THR A 64 6.43 -0.07 3.21
CA THR A 64 5.13 -0.51 2.67
C THR A 64 5.31 -1.68 1.72
N PHE A 65 4.39 -2.64 1.74
CA PHE A 65 4.46 -3.81 0.86
C PHE A 65 3.04 -4.32 0.51
N PRO A 66 2.82 -4.82 -0.72
CA PRO A 66 1.60 -5.53 -1.09
C PRO A 66 1.68 -7.02 -0.74
N ALA A 67 0.53 -7.69 -0.72
CA ALA A 67 0.45 -9.14 -0.77
C ALA A 67 0.56 -9.66 -2.23
N ILE A 68 0.53 -10.97 -2.43
CA ILE A 68 0.41 -11.59 -3.76
C ILE A 68 -0.79 -11.06 -4.55
N ASP A 69 -0.70 -11.06 -5.89
CA ASP A 69 -1.66 -10.34 -6.74
C ASP A 69 -3.08 -10.93 -6.71
N SER A 70 -3.19 -12.24 -6.52
CA SER A 70 -4.46 -12.95 -6.59
C SER A 70 -4.49 -14.13 -5.62
N GLN A 71 -5.67 -14.70 -5.48
CA GLN A 71 -5.89 -15.93 -4.71
C GLN A 71 -4.90 -17.01 -5.15
N PRO A 72 -4.13 -17.62 -4.22
CA PRO A 72 -3.15 -18.62 -4.59
C PRO A 72 -3.87 -19.88 -5.09
N VAL A 73 -3.36 -20.48 -6.16
CA VAL A 73 -3.84 -21.77 -6.67
C VAL A 73 -3.01 -22.87 -6.02
N PRO A 74 -3.61 -23.84 -5.30
CA PRO A 74 -2.88 -24.96 -4.72
C PRO A 74 -2.15 -25.78 -5.79
N GLU A 75 -1.01 -26.34 -5.43
CA GLU A 75 -0.29 -27.26 -6.32
C GLU A 75 -1.18 -28.46 -6.72
N GLY A 76 -1.13 -28.83 -7.99
CA GLY A 76 -1.98 -29.91 -8.54
C GLY A 76 -3.44 -29.54 -8.77
N ARG A 77 -3.87 -28.30 -8.46
CA ARG A 77 -5.21 -27.81 -8.80
C ARG A 77 -5.19 -27.14 -10.16
N ALA A 78 -6.15 -27.50 -11.01
CA ALA A 78 -6.35 -26.86 -12.31
C ALA A 78 -6.71 -25.37 -12.13
N VAL A 79 -6.19 -24.48 -12.97
CA VAL A 79 -6.37 -23.02 -12.86
C VAL A 79 -7.86 -22.64 -12.95
N GLU A 80 -8.62 -23.41 -13.72
CA GLU A 80 -10.06 -23.25 -13.95
C GLU A 80 -10.88 -23.50 -12.67
N ALA A 81 -10.32 -24.25 -11.71
CA ALA A 81 -10.96 -24.51 -10.43
C ALA A 81 -10.82 -23.34 -9.44
N GLY A 82 -10.12 -22.27 -9.83
CA GLY A 82 -9.95 -21.05 -9.05
C GLY A 82 -8.91 -21.15 -7.93
N GLY A 83 -8.50 -19.99 -7.43
CA GLY A 83 -7.63 -19.87 -6.27
C GLY A 83 -8.35 -20.14 -4.94
N LEU A 84 -7.58 -20.09 -3.84
CA LEU A 84 -8.10 -20.18 -2.48
C LEU A 84 -8.61 -18.81 -2.00
N HIS A 85 -9.79 -18.81 -1.37
CA HIS A 85 -10.32 -17.61 -0.73
C HIS A 85 -9.40 -17.14 0.41
N PHE A 86 -9.44 -15.84 0.71
CA PHE A 86 -8.62 -15.20 1.75
C PHE A 86 -8.54 -16.02 3.05
N ALA A 87 -9.67 -16.45 3.61
CA ALA A 87 -9.72 -17.19 4.88
C ALA A 87 -8.95 -18.52 4.86
N GLN A 88 -8.77 -19.15 3.70
CA GLN A 88 -8.01 -20.39 3.53
C GLN A 88 -6.55 -20.15 3.13
N ALA A 89 -6.27 -19.00 2.54
CA ALA A 89 -5.00 -18.66 1.92
C ALA A 89 -4.11 -17.72 2.75
N VAL A 90 -4.64 -17.10 3.80
CA VAL A 90 -3.93 -16.05 4.54
C VAL A 90 -2.74 -16.58 5.35
N GLY A 91 -2.70 -17.88 5.68
CA GLY A 91 -1.68 -18.49 6.54
C GLY A 91 -0.23 -18.12 6.18
N PRO A 92 0.25 -18.42 4.95
CA PRO A 92 1.59 -18.05 4.51
C PRO A 92 1.89 -16.55 4.59
N LEU A 93 0.88 -15.69 4.37
CA LEU A 93 1.04 -14.24 4.52
C LEU A 93 1.26 -13.87 5.99
N ILE A 94 0.49 -14.43 6.92
CA ILE A 94 0.66 -14.17 8.36
C ILE A 94 2.05 -14.61 8.83
N GLU A 95 2.50 -15.81 8.47
CA GLU A 95 3.82 -16.33 8.85
C GLU A 95 4.95 -15.41 8.35
N GLN A 96 4.86 -14.98 7.09
CA GLN A 96 5.85 -14.07 6.50
C GLN A 96 5.84 -12.69 7.16
N VAL A 97 4.65 -12.13 7.42
CA VAL A 97 4.51 -10.82 8.08
C VAL A 97 5.06 -10.89 9.51
N GLN A 98 4.81 -11.96 10.25
CA GLN A 98 5.32 -12.15 11.61
C GLN A 98 6.86 -12.26 11.63
N GLU A 99 7.44 -13.08 10.77
CA GLU A 99 8.90 -13.21 10.65
C GLU A 99 9.54 -11.88 10.26
N LEU A 100 8.92 -11.15 9.32
CA LEU A 100 9.43 -9.85 8.88
C LEU A 100 9.31 -8.80 9.98
N ALA A 101 8.23 -8.81 10.76
CA ALA A 101 8.00 -7.88 11.87
C ALA A 101 9.05 -8.07 12.98
N GLU A 102 9.35 -9.32 13.35
CA GLU A 102 10.42 -9.63 14.31
C GLU A 102 11.77 -9.08 13.84
N PHE A 103 12.07 -9.22 12.54
CA PHE A 103 13.27 -8.64 11.96
C PHE A 103 13.24 -7.10 11.98
N ALA A 104 12.10 -6.49 11.65
CA ALA A 104 11.93 -5.03 11.57
C ALA A 104 12.02 -4.33 12.93
N ALA A 105 11.62 -5.01 14.01
CA ALA A 105 11.69 -4.51 15.39
C ALA A 105 13.12 -4.07 15.76
N GLY A 106 14.14 -4.81 15.32
CA GLY A 106 15.56 -4.46 15.55
C GLY A 106 16.04 -3.18 14.85
N TYR A 107 15.22 -2.62 13.94
CA TYR A 107 15.53 -1.44 13.15
C TYR A 107 14.62 -0.24 13.44
N ASN A 108 13.66 -0.37 14.37
CA ASN A 108 12.60 0.63 14.61
C ASN A 108 11.83 1.00 13.34
N VAL A 109 11.60 0.02 12.46
CA VAL A 109 10.84 0.20 11.21
C VAL A 109 9.50 -0.52 11.34
N ARG A 110 8.41 0.16 11.02
CA ARG A 110 7.07 -0.43 10.93
C ARG A 110 6.82 -0.99 9.53
N LEU A 111 6.02 -2.05 9.47
CA LEU A 111 5.59 -2.71 8.25
C LEU A 111 4.14 -2.33 7.96
N ALA A 112 3.89 -1.79 6.77
CA ALA A 112 2.58 -1.30 6.37
C ALA A 112 2.03 -2.09 5.17
N LEU A 113 1.04 -2.95 5.42
CA LEU A 113 0.40 -3.75 4.38
C LEU A 113 -0.48 -2.85 3.49
N LEU A 114 -0.15 -2.78 2.21
CA LEU A 114 -0.88 -2.00 1.21
C LEU A 114 -2.08 -2.79 0.66
N ASN A 115 -3.25 -2.16 0.60
CA ASN A 115 -4.39 -2.67 -0.16
C ASN A 115 -4.12 -2.49 -1.66
N HIS A 116 -3.55 -3.52 -2.28
CA HIS A 116 -3.22 -3.50 -3.70
C HIS A 116 -3.32 -4.91 -4.25
N CYS A 117 -3.94 -5.02 -5.42
CA CYS A 117 -4.35 -6.27 -6.07
C CYS A 117 -5.48 -7.02 -5.34
N PHE A 118 -5.82 -8.21 -5.84
CA PHE A 118 -7.08 -8.89 -5.56
C PHE A 118 -7.03 -9.88 -4.39
N PHE A 119 -5.85 -10.15 -3.81
CA PHE A 119 -5.78 -11.01 -2.62
C PHE A 119 -6.07 -10.24 -1.32
N VAL A 120 -5.56 -9.01 -1.23
CA VAL A 120 -5.81 -8.08 -0.10
C VAL A 120 -6.24 -6.73 -0.69
N GLY A 121 -7.43 -6.71 -1.31
CA GLY A 121 -8.02 -5.48 -1.87
C GLY A 121 -8.91 -4.73 -0.87
N ALA A 122 -9.71 -5.46 -0.10
CA ALA A 122 -10.68 -4.88 0.83
C ALA A 122 -10.11 -4.53 2.20
N SER A 123 -10.72 -3.54 2.87
CA SER A 123 -10.30 -3.06 4.19
C SER A 123 -10.35 -4.14 5.27
N TRP A 124 -11.33 -5.06 5.20
CA TRP A 124 -11.44 -6.16 6.15
C TRP A 124 -10.33 -7.21 5.97
N HIS A 125 -9.77 -7.37 4.77
CA HIS A 125 -8.60 -8.24 4.58
C HIS A 125 -7.40 -7.69 5.35
N GLN A 126 -7.10 -6.39 5.21
CA GLN A 126 -6.01 -5.76 5.95
C GLN A 126 -6.23 -5.80 7.46
N GLU A 127 -7.46 -5.50 7.92
CA GLU A 127 -7.81 -5.55 9.34
C GLU A 127 -7.47 -6.91 9.95
N TRP A 128 -7.87 -8.00 9.29
CA TRP A 128 -7.60 -9.35 9.77
C TRP A 128 -6.13 -9.75 9.65
N VAL A 129 -5.40 -9.30 8.63
CA VAL A 129 -3.95 -9.55 8.58
C VAL A 129 -3.25 -8.88 9.76
N VAL A 130 -3.57 -7.63 10.07
CA VAL A 130 -2.96 -6.92 11.22
C VAL A 130 -3.30 -7.64 12.53
N LYS A 131 -4.58 -8.00 12.74
CA LYS A 131 -5.03 -8.72 13.93
C LYS A 131 -4.35 -10.09 14.10
N LEU A 132 -4.22 -10.85 13.02
CA LEU A 132 -3.62 -12.20 13.04
C LEU A 132 -2.09 -12.16 13.13
N ALA A 133 -1.46 -11.14 12.56
CA ALA A 133 -0.03 -10.92 12.74
C ALA A 133 0.31 -10.68 14.22
N ASP A 134 -0.52 -9.90 14.92
CA ASP A 134 -0.40 -9.60 16.35
C ASP A 134 1.02 -9.12 16.71
N ARG A 135 1.45 -8.05 16.02
CA ARG A 135 2.77 -7.41 16.17
C ARG A 135 2.62 -5.89 16.14
N PRO A 136 3.22 -5.16 17.10
CA PRO A 136 3.12 -3.69 17.14
C PRO A 136 3.79 -3.00 15.94
N GLU A 137 4.75 -3.66 15.31
CA GLU A 137 5.43 -3.17 14.10
C GLU A 137 4.50 -3.21 12.87
N VAL A 138 3.41 -3.97 12.91
CA VAL A 138 2.54 -4.20 11.74
C VAL A 138 1.34 -3.28 11.78
N GLY A 139 1.08 -2.64 10.65
CA GLY A 139 -0.15 -1.88 10.40
C GLY A 139 -0.48 -1.82 8.92
N THR A 140 -1.25 -0.82 8.52
CA THR A 140 -1.74 -0.68 7.14
C THR A 140 -1.08 0.49 6.42
N CYS A 141 -0.83 0.28 5.12
CA CYS A 141 -0.66 1.37 4.17
C CYS A 141 -2.02 1.56 3.50
N LEU A 142 -2.67 2.68 3.81
CA LEU A 142 -4.03 2.96 3.38
C LEU A 142 -4.02 3.69 2.04
N ASP A 143 -4.62 3.10 1.01
CA ASP A 143 -4.85 3.73 -0.29
C ASP A 143 -6.36 3.82 -0.55
N PRO A 144 -7.02 4.96 -0.27
CA PRO A 144 -8.47 5.08 -0.38
C PRO A 144 -8.99 4.74 -1.79
N GLY A 145 -8.25 5.13 -2.82
CA GLY A 145 -8.63 4.90 -4.21
C GLY A 145 -8.63 3.42 -4.58
N ASN A 146 -7.71 2.64 -4.02
CA ASN A 146 -7.65 1.20 -4.28
C ASN A 146 -8.86 0.43 -3.75
N TYR A 147 -9.55 0.89 -2.70
CA TYR A 147 -10.79 0.24 -2.24
C TYR A 147 -11.90 0.32 -3.28
N LEU A 148 -12.03 1.46 -3.99
CA LEU A 148 -12.93 1.57 -5.13
C LEU A 148 -12.45 0.70 -6.28
N TYR A 149 -11.18 0.86 -6.67
CA TYR A 149 -10.63 0.22 -7.86
C TYR A 149 -10.73 -1.32 -7.82
N TYR A 150 -10.34 -1.93 -6.70
CA TYR A 150 -10.26 -3.38 -6.59
C TYR A 150 -11.56 -4.04 -6.10
N GLU A 151 -12.31 -3.37 -5.21
CA GLU A 151 -13.40 -4.03 -4.45
C GLU A 151 -14.72 -3.27 -4.49
N CYS A 152 -14.78 -2.11 -5.15
CA CYS A 152 -15.92 -1.20 -5.11
C CYS A 152 -16.38 -0.88 -3.67
N GLU A 153 -15.45 -0.87 -2.71
CA GLU A 153 -15.70 -0.57 -1.30
C GLU A 153 -15.63 0.94 -1.05
N ASP A 154 -16.58 1.48 -0.27
CA ASP A 154 -16.62 2.90 0.11
C ASP A 154 -15.33 3.32 0.86
N PRO A 155 -14.53 4.25 0.31
CA PRO A 155 -13.24 4.61 0.88
C PRO A 155 -13.31 5.20 2.29
N VAL A 156 -14.37 5.95 2.60
CA VAL A 156 -14.53 6.59 3.90
C VAL A 156 -14.81 5.54 4.99
N SER A 157 -15.68 4.59 4.68
CA SER A 157 -15.98 3.46 5.57
C SER A 157 -14.79 2.54 5.76
N ALA A 158 -14.06 2.22 4.68
CA ALA A 158 -12.81 1.47 4.73
C ALA A 158 -11.76 2.18 5.61
N THR A 159 -11.61 3.49 5.45
CA THR A 159 -10.71 4.32 6.26
C THR A 159 -11.08 4.27 7.74
N ARG A 160 -12.38 4.38 8.07
CA ARG A 160 -12.86 4.30 9.45
C ARG A 160 -12.58 2.95 10.09
N ARG A 161 -12.68 1.84 9.36
CA ARG A 161 -12.35 0.50 9.86
C ARG A 161 -10.89 0.41 10.29
N LEU A 162 -9.98 1.02 9.53
CA LEU A 162 -8.55 0.81 9.66
C LEU A 162 -7.83 1.94 10.42
N ALA A 163 -8.51 3.04 10.73
CA ALA A 163 -7.90 4.28 11.24
C ALA A 163 -6.87 4.06 12.37
N GLY A 164 -7.16 3.19 13.33
CA GLY A 164 -6.26 2.87 14.45
C GLY A 164 -5.01 2.03 14.11
N THR A 165 -4.86 1.60 12.86
CA THR A 165 -3.75 0.73 12.39
C THR A 165 -2.92 1.36 11.27
N VAL A 166 -3.27 2.57 10.82
CA VAL A 166 -2.62 3.22 9.68
C VAL A 166 -1.20 3.66 10.03
N CYS A 167 -0.23 3.22 9.24
CA CYS A 167 1.19 3.61 9.34
C CYS A 167 1.63 4.53 8.21
N ASN A 168 0.95 4.46 7.07
CA ASN A 168 1.23 5.27 5.89
C ASN A 168 -0.05 5.42 5.07
N VAL A 169 -0.15 6.53 4.33
CA VAL A 169 -1.29 6.80 3.43
C VAL A 169 -0.76 7.04 2.04
N ARG A 170 -1.40 6.40 1.04
CA ARG A 170 -1.20 6.66 -0.38
C ARG A 170 -2.42 7.33 -0.97
N LEU A 171 -2.18 8.33 -1.81
CA LEU A 171 -3.22 9.18 -2.38
C LEU A 171 -3.18 9.08 -3.90
N GLY A 172 -4.12 8.33 -4.44
CA GLY A 172 -4.45 8.26 -5.85
C GLY A 172 -5.97 8.33 -6.02
N ASP A 173 -6.41 8.84 -7.16
CA ASP A 173 -7.81 9.13 -7.41
C ASP A 173 -8.29 8.40 -8.68
N TRP A 174 -9.59 8.17 -8.75
CA TRP A 174 -10.22 7.33 -9.76
C TRP A 174 -11.53 7.94 -10.22
N VAL A 175 -11.90 7.68 -11.47
CA VAL A 175 -13.21 8.04 -12.03
C VAL A 175 -13.91 6.79 -12.56
N LEU A 176 -15.22 6.71 -12.34
CA LEU A 176 -16.05 5.64 -12.89
C LEU A 176 -16.17 5.80 -14.41
N ARG A 177 -15.84 4.75 -15.16
CA ARG A 177 -16.00 4.73 -16.61
C ARG A 177 -17.47 4.51 -16.99
N GLY A 178 -17.86 5.04 -18.16
CA GLY A 178 -19.22 4.89 -18.64
C GLY A 178 -19.53 3.44 -19.06
N ASN A 179 -20.66 2.88 -18.62
CA ASN A 179 -21.02 1.47 -18.89
C ASN A 179 -20.90 1.05 -20.36
N ARG A 180 -21.26 1.94 -21.30
CA ARG A 180 -21.15 1.65 -22.74
C ARG A 180 -19.70 1.45 -23.17
N GLU A 181 -18.80 2.32 -22.72
CA GLU A 181 -17.37 2.28 -23.01
C GLU A 181 -16.75 1.01 -22.41
N VAL A 182 -17.09 0.68 -21.16
CA VAL A 182 -16.62 -0.53 -20.48
C VAL A 182 -17.05 -1.80 -21.24
N VAL A 183 -18.31 -1.87 -21.66
CA VAL A 183 -18.83 -3.01 -22.42
C VAL A 183 -18.17 -3.12 -23.80
N GLU A 184 -17.90 -1.99 -24.46
CA GLU A 184 -17.21 -1.96 -25.74
C GLU A 184 -15.76 -2.44 -25.60
N ALA A 185 -15.01 -1.90 -24.63
CA ALA A 185 -13.64 -2.32 -24.32
C ALA A 185 -13.57 -3.82 -23.96
N PHE A 186 -14.51 -4.33 -23.17
CA PHE A 186 -14.56 -5.75 -22.86
C PHE A 186 -14.77 -6.61 -24.12
N ARG A 187 -15.63 -6.18 -25.05
CA ARG A 187 -15.87 -6.92 -26.30
C ARG A 187 -14.69 -6.89 -27.26
N SER A 188 -13.98 -5.77 -27.36
CA SER A 188 -12.85 -5.63 -28.28
C SER A 188 -11.56 -6.20 -27.72
N GLU A 189 -11.31 -6.04 -26.41
CA GLU A 189 -10.01 -6.29 -25.78
C GLU A 189 -10.04 -7.38 -24.70
N GLY A 190 -11.22 -7.85 -24.28
CA GLY A 190 -11.38 -8.85 -23.24
C GLY A 190 -11.04 -8.35 -21.83
N ARG A 191 -10.89 -7.04 -21.63
CA ARG A 191 -10.56 -6.42 -20.34
C ARG A 191 -11.77 -5.72 -19.73
N LEU A 192 -12.08 -6.06 -18.48
CA LEU A 192 -13.11 -5.38 -17.72
C LEU A 192 -12.46 -4.30 -16.86
N GLU A 193 -12.63 -3.05 -17.28
CA GLU A 193 -12.04 -1.89 -16.64
C GLU A 193 -13.15 -0.91 -16.25
N ILE A 194 -13.63 -1.01 -15.02
CA ILE A 194 -14.75 -0.19 -14.52
C ILE A 194 -14.27 1.21 -14.10
N TRP A 195 -13.01 1.32 -13.70
CA TRP A 195 -12.39 2.53 -13.17
C TRP A 195 -11.25 2.98 -14.08
N ALA A 196 -11.12 4.30 -14.25
CA ALA A 196 -9.97 4.93 -14.90
C ALA A 196 -9.19 5.77 -13.87
N PRO A 197 -7.85 5.84 -13.98
CA PRO A 197 -7.07 6.70 -13.10
C PRO A 197 -7.41 8.17 -13.38
N ALA A 198 -7.47 8.97 -12.31
CA ALA A 198 -7.74 10.40 -12.40
C ALA A 198 -6.57 11.24 -11.86
N VAL A 199 -6.51 12.50 -12.29
CA VAL A 199 -5.69 13.50 -11.61
C VAL A 199 -6.23 13.65 -10.18
N PHE A 200 -5.34 13.73 -9.19
CA PHE A 200 -5.77 13.78 -7.80
C PHE A 200 -6.66 15.00 -7.53
N GLY A 201 -7.84 14.78 -6.97
CA GLY A 201 -8.84 15.82 -6.69
C GLY A 201 -9.87 16.03 -7.81
N GLU A 202 -9.72 15.34 -8.94
CA GLU A 202 -10.68 15.34 -10.06
C GLU A 202 -11.46 14.04 -10.19
N GLY A 203 -11.14 13.03 -9.38
CA GLY A 203 -11.89 11.79 -9.33
C GLY A 203 -13.03 11.84 -8.31
N VAL A 204 -13.50 10.65 -7.93
CA VAL A 204 -14.70 10.47 -7.13
C VAL A 204 -14.42 10.09 -5.68
N VAL A 205 -13.15 9.88 -5.31
CA VAL A 205 -12.80 9.49 -3.94
C VAL A 205 -12.95 10.69 -3.01
N ASP A 206 -13.75 10.54 -1.95
CA ASP A 206 -13.86 11.57 -0.91
C ASP A 206 -12.64 11.54 0.03
N HIS A 207 -11.51 12.02 -0.49
CA HIS A 207 -10.25 12.10 0.25
C HIS A 207 -10.36 13.04 1.46
N GLY A 208 -11.20 14.08 1.39
CA GLY A 208 -11.46 15.00 2.51
C GLY A 208 -12.02 14.27 3.73
N ALA A 209 -13.08 13.50 3.55
CA ALA A 209 -13.67 12.70 4.61
C ALA A 209 -12.72 11.61 5.11
N CYS A 210 -11.93 10.99 4.22
CA CYS A 210 -10.91 10.01 4.64
C CYS A 210 -9.85 10.65 5.56
N LEU A 211 -9.32 11.82 5.18
CA LEU A 211 -8.33 12.54 5.99
C LEU A 211 -8.91 13.04 7.31
N GLN A 212 -10.19 13.45 7.33
CA GLN A 212 -10.87 13.81 8.57
C GLN A 212 -10.91 12.63 9.55
N VAL A 213 -11.30 11.44 9.08
CA VAL A 213 -11.30 10.22 9.90
C VAL A 213 -9.91 9.91 10.45
N LEU A 214 -8.87 10.02 9.60
CA LEU A 214 -7.49 9.78 10.03
C LEU A 214 -7.04 10.78 11.11
N ARG A 215 -7.37 12.06 10.93
CA ARG A 215 -7.06 13.09 11.93
C ARG A 215 -7.77 12.83 13.25
N GLU A 216 -9.06 12.53 13.21
CA GLU A 216 -9.86 12.21 14.41
C GLU A 216 -9.31 10.98 15.15
N SER A 217 -8.66 10.05 14.43
CA SER A 217 -7.98 8.90 15.01
C SER A 217 -6.58 9.17 15.55
N GLY A 218 -6.03 10.38 15.35
CA GLY A 218 -4.69 10.76 15.80
C GLY A 218 -3.56 10.33 14.86
N TYR A 219 -3.84 10.12 13.57
CA TYR A 219 -2.80 9.86 12.58
C TYR A 219 -1.96 11.12 12.32
N GLU A 220 -0.66 11.05 12.59
CA GLU A 220 0.30 12.15 12.42
C GLU A 220 1.35 11.85 11.33
N GLY A 221 1.19 10.74 10.60
CA GLY A 221 2.13 10.32 9.56
C GLY A 221 1.97 11.08 8.24
N TYR A 222 2.82 10.74 7.27
CA TYR A 222 2.85 11.42 5.97
C TYR A 222 1.74 10.94 5.02
N LEU A 223 1.35 11.84 4.11
CA LEU A 223 0.53 11.54 2.94
C LEU A 223 1.45 11.36 1.73
N THR A 224 1.37 10.20 1.08
CA THR A 224 2.22 9.86 -0.09
C THR A 224 1.40 9.96 -1.37
N MET A 225 1.67 10.96 -2.20
CA MET A 225 0.98 11.10 -3.48
C MET A 225 1.47 10.05 -4.48
N ILE A 226 0.53 9.47 -5.23
CA ILE A 226 0.80 8.63 -6.40
C ILE A 226 0.14 9.24 -7.63
N SER A 227 0.92 9.50 -8.69
CA SER A 227 0.39 10.07 -9.93
C SER A 227 -0.07 8.96 -10.87
N VAL A 228 -1.30 8.49 -10.67
CA VAL A 228 -1.92 7.47 -11.55
C VAL A 228 -2.56 8.10 -12.80
N GLY A 229 -3.11 9.32 -12.70
CA GLY A 229 -3.77 10.04 -13.80
C GLY A 229 -2.85 10.75 -14.79
N GLY A 230 -1.54 10.61 -14.65
CA GLY A 230 -0.55 11.10 -15.62
C GLY A 230 -0.14 12.58 -15.50
N ASP A 231 -0.87 13.42 -14.75
CA ASP A 231 -0.48 14.81 -14.47
C ASP A 231 -0.05 14.99 -13.01
N PHE A 232 1.26 14.94 -12.78
CA PHE A 232 1.84 15.05 -11.45
C PHE A 232 1.69 16.45 -10.85
N HIS A 233 1.80 17.51 -11.66
CA HIS A 233 1.76 18.89 -11.16
C HIS A 233 0.36 19.26 -10.68
N ARG A 234 -0.68 18.96 -11.47
CA ARG A 234 -2.06 19.19 -11.06
C ARG A 234 -2.45 18.31 -9.86
N SER A 235 -1.97 17.06 -9.83
CA SER A 235 -2.19 16.20 -8.66
C SER A 235 -1.58 16.80 -7.39
N LEU A 236 -0.41 17.43 -7.48
CA LEU A 236 0.23 18.11 -6.35
C LEU A 236 -0.58 19.33 -5.88
N GLU A 237 -1.15 20.10 -6.80
CA GLU A 237 -2.06 21.20 -6.49
C GLU A 237 -3.31 20.69 -5.76
N GLY A 238 -3.90 19.57 -6.22
CA GLY A 238 -5.03 18.92 -5.56
C GLY A 238 -4.71 18.47 -4.13
N VAL A 239 -3.54 17.86 -3.89
CA VAL A 239 -3.09 17.48 -2.53
C VAL A 239 -2.91 18.71 -1.65
N ARG A 240 -2.35 19.81 -2.19
CA ARG A 240 -2.19 21.06 -1.43
C ARG A 240 -3.53 21.64 -1.01
N ALA A 241 -4.47 21.78 -1.94
CA ALA A 241 -5.80 22.30 -1.67
C ALA A 241 -6.54 21.44 -0.62
N LEU A 242 -6.38 20.11 -0.69
CA LEU A 242 -6.95 19.18 0.28
C LEU A 242 -6.37 19.39 1.69
N VAL A 243 -5.05 19.54 1.81
CA VAL A 243 -4.39 19.75 3.11
C VAL A 243 -4.73 21.12 3.70
N GLU A 244 -4.81 22.17 2.88
CA GLU A 244 -5.23 23.52 3.28
C GLU A 244 -6.67 23.51 3.82
N ALA A 245 -7.61 22.96 3.04
CA ALA A 245 -9.01 22.82 3.44
C ALA A 245 -9.16 22.02 4.74
N ALA A 246 -8.36 20.96 4.90
CA ALA A 246 -8.36 20.20 6.14
C ALA A 246 -7.79 21.02 7.30
N SER A 247 -6.76 21.84 7.10
CA SER A 247 -6.08 22.56 8.19
C SER A 247 -6.86 23.77 8.73
N GLY A 248 -7.96 24.16 8.06
CA GLY A 248 -8.77 25.31 8.46
C GLY A 248 -8.06 26.65 8.27
N VAL A 249 -7.03 26.68 7.41
CA VAL A 249 -6.26 27.87 7.01
C VAL A 249 -6.59 28.21 5.57
#